data_AF-A0A368GEA7-F1
#
_entry.id   AF-A0A368GEA7-F1
#
_cell.length_a   1.000
_cell.length_b   1.000
_cell.length_c   1.000
_cell.angle_alpha   90.00
_cell.angle_beta   90.00
_cell.angle_gamma   90.00
#
_symmetry.space_group_name_H-M   'P 1'
#
loop_
_entity.id
_entity.type
_entity.pdbx_description
1 polymer ?
#
loop_
_entity_poly.entity_id
_entity_poly.type
_entity_poly.pdbx_seq_one_letter_code
_entity_poly.pdbx_strand_id
1 'polypeptide(L)'
;MIEELLSSGILHGKNSQGKVLSLGLGGGFINGYMHAEFPQMNIVVVEINNRSIEMAEKWFGLKTDERHEVILMDGAKYVEEAAQKGENFDSIFLDACFLNTDVDLLCPTAVFLKTDVIENIAKLLGNRGVLVINVLPNKDDSNDPLNKVTLCVATRQMTTVSIRIECR
;
A
#
# COMPACT_ATOMS: atom_id res chain seq x y z
N MET A 1 -7.85 -6.89 2.46
CA MET A 1 -6.80 -6.40 1.52
C MET A 1 -6.94 -7.09 0.15
N ILE A 2 -6.80 -8.41 0.01
CA ILE A 2 -7.12 -9.13 -1.27
C ILE A 2 -8.59 -8.96 -1.69
N GLU A 3 -9.54 -9.06 -0.76
CA GLU A 3 -10.97 -8.90 -1.05
C GLU A 3 -11.32 -7.55 -1.68
N GLU A 4 -10.52 -6.53 -1.40
CA GLU A 4 -10.70 -5.19 -1.96
C GLU A 4 -10.27 -5.11 -3.43
N LEU A 5 -9.24 -5.87 -3.81
CA LEU A 5 -8.85 -6.00 -5.20
C LEU A 5 -9.86 -6.79 -6.04
N LEU A 6 -10.55 -7.75 -5.40
CA LEU A 6 -11.66 -8.47 -6.03
C LEU A 6 -12.85 -7.52 -6.22
N SER A 7 -13.20 -6.75 -5.18
CA SER A 7 -14.30 -5.79 -5.21
C SER A 7 -14.08 -4.63 -6.19
N SER A 8 -12.82 -4.23 -6.41
CA SER A 8 -12.48 -3.18 -7.36
C SER A 8 -12.49 -3.61 -8.84
N GLY A 9 -12.63 -4.91 -9.12
CA GLY A 9 -12.49 -5.42 -10.49
C GLY A 9 -11.05 -5.37 -11.00
N ILE A 10 -10.04 -5.35 -10.13
CA ILE A 10 -8.65 -5.53 -10.55
C ILE A 10 -8.32 -7.02 -10.65
N LEU A 11 -8.92 -7.83 -9.77
CA LEU A 11 -8.87 -9.28 -9.81
C LEU A 11 -10.15 -9.87 -10.39
N HIS A 12 -10.04 -10.49 -11.57
CA HIS A 12 -11.13 -11.20 -12.25
C HIS A 12 -10.83 -12.69 -12.49
N GLY A 13 -9.75 -13.22 -11.89
CA GLY A 13 -9.31 -14.61 -12.01
C GLY A 13 -7.79 -14.75 -12.06
N LYS A 14 -7.26 -15.97 -12.26
CA LYS A 14 -5.81 -16.23 -12.27
C LYS A 14 -5.03 -15.47 -13.36
N ASN A 15 -5.70 -15.11 -14.45
CA ASN A 15 -5.09 -14.35 -15.55
C ASN A 15 -5.21 -12.83 -15.36
N SER A 16 -5.53 -12.36 -14.15
CA SER A 16 -5.59 -10.93 -13.87
C SER A 16 -4.21 -10.31 -14.08
N GLN A 17 -4.19 -9.23 -14.84
CA GLN A 17 -3.00 -8.40 -15.05
C GLN A 17 -3.14 -7.18 -14.16
N GLY A 18 -2.01 -6.71 -13.63
CA GLY A 18 -2.00 -5.49 -12.84
C GLY A 18 -0.60 -5.15 -12.37
N LYS A 19 -0.32 -3.85 -12.30
CA LYS A 19 0.83 -3.30 -11.61
C LYS A 19 0.41 -2.89 -10.20
N VAL A 20 1.00 -3.55 -9.21
CA VAL A 20 0.72 -3.34 -7.79
C VAL A 20 1.94 -2.69 -7.15
N LEU A 21 1.74 -1.60 -6.43
CA LEU A 21 2.73 -1.02 -5.53
C LEU A 21 2.29 -1.25 -4.09
N SER A 22 3.13 -1.88 -3.28
CA SER A 22 2.92 -2.05 -1.84
C SER A 22 3.92 -1.19 -1.07
N LEU A 23 3.41 -0.19 -0.35
CA LEU A 23 4.17 0.66 0.56
C LEU A 23 4.12 0.02 1.94
N GLY A 24 5.19 -0.68 2.32
CA GLY A 24 5.26 -1.58 3.47
C GLY A 24 5.23 -3.05 3.05
N LEU A 25 6.23 -3.82 3.50
CA LEU A 25 6.31 -5.27 3.27
C LEU A 25 5.67 -6.06 4.41
N GLY A 26 5.94 -5.65 5.65
CA GLY A 26 5.63 -6.45 6.83
C GLY A 26 6.29 -7.84 6.75
N GLY A 27 5.48 -8.90 6.85
CA GLY A 27 5.93 -10.29 6.65
C GLY A 27 5.92 -10.76 5.20
N GLY A 28 5.48 -9.92 4.25
CA GLY A 28 5.47 -10.23 2.82
C GLY A 28 4.38 -11.20 2.34
N PHE A 29 3.49 -11.64 3.23
CA PHE A 29 2.46 -12.64 2.93
C PHE A 29 1.53 -12.21 1.78
N ILE A 30 1.00 -10.98 1.84
CA ILE A 30 0.07 -10.47 0.83
C ILE A 30 0.70 -10.42 -0.56
N ASN A 31 1.94 -9.93 -0.63
CA ASN A 31 2.70 -9.78 -1.86
C ASN A 31 3.09 -11.16 -2.43
N GLY A 32 3.58 -12.06 -1.57
CA GLY A 32 3.89 -13.44 -1.95
C GLY A 32 2.67 -14.23 -2.42
N TYR A 33 1.50 -14.04 -1.78
CA TYR A 33 0.25 -14.65 -2.23
C TYR A 33 -0.14 -14.14 -3.63
N MET A 34 -0.12 -12.82 -3.85
CA MET A 34 -0.44 -12.26 -5.16
C MET A 34 0.53 -12.75 -6.24
N HIS A 35 1.81 -12.84 -5.92
CA HIS A 35 2.85 -13.35 -6.82
C HIS A 35 2.60 -14.81 -7.24
N ALA A 36 2.18 -15.65 -6.29
CA ALA A 36 1.90 -17.06 -6.52
C ALA A 36 0.59 -17.31 -7.27
N GLU A 37 -0.49 -16.58 -6.94
CA GLU A 37 -1.81 -16.83 -7.51
C GLU A 37 -2.08 -16.08 -8.82
N PHE A 38 -1.39 -14.96 -9.06
CA PHE A 38 -1.58 -14.12 -10.25
C PHE A 38 -0.27 -14.00 -11.06
N PRO A 39 0.06 -14.99 -11.90
CA PRO A 39 1.32 -15.05 -12.64
C PRO A 39 1.52 -13.93 -13.68
N GLN A 40 0.51 -13.10 -13.95
CA GLN A 40 0.62 -11.94 -14.84
C GLN A 40 0.62 -10.59 -14.10
N MET A 41 0.64 -10.61 -12.76
CA MET A 41 0.81 -9.39 -11.96
C MET A 41 2.29 -9.03 -11.83
N ASN A 42 2.56 -7.73 -11.84
CA ASN A 42 3.84 -7.14 -11.50
C ASN A 42 3.69 -6.41 -10.15
N ILE A 43 4.48 -6.80 -9.17
CA ILE A 43 4.37 -6.36 -7.79
C ILE A 43 5.69 -5.70 -7.41
N VAL A 44 5.61 -4.43 -7.03
CA VAL A 44 6.72 -3.69 -6.46
C VAL A 44 6.40 -3.44 -4.99
N VAL A 45 7.27 -3.86 -4.10
CA VAL A 45 7.15 -3.59 -2.67
C VAL A 45 8.25 -2.62 -2.27
N VAL A 46 7.90 -1.56 -1.55
CA VAL A 46 8.85 -0.60 -0.99
C VAL A 46 8.83 -0.73 0.51
N GLU A 47 9.98 -1.08 1.09
CA GLU A 47 10.15 -1.30 2.52
C GLU A 47 11.33 -0.48 3.03
N ILE A 48 11.19 0.17 4.18
CA ILE A 48 12.23 1.01 4.77
C ILE A 48 13.17 0.20 5.69
N ASN A 49 12.67 -0.90 6.25
CA ASN A 49 13.38 -1.72 7.22
C ASN A 49 13.93 -3.02 6.60
N ASN A 50 15.25 -3.05 6.39
CA ASN A 50 15.95 -4.23 5.88
C ASN A 50 15.70 -5.51 6.71
N ARG A 51 15.48 -5.39 8.03
CA ARG A 51 15.20 -6.57 8.87
C ARG A 51 13.85 -7.21 8.54
N SER A 52 12.86 -6.42 8.10
CA SER A 52 11.58 -6.95 7.64
C SER A 52 11.75 -7.78 6.37
N ILE A 53 12.59 -7.30 5.45
CA ILE A 53 12.93 -8.01 4.20
C ILE A 53 13.63 -9.34 4.51
N GLU A 54 14.71 -9.30 5.28
CA GLU A 54 15.46 -10.49 5.69
C GLU A 54 14.57 -11.52 6.40
N MET A 55 13.65 -11.05 7.26
CA MET A 55 12.71 -11.90 7.96
C MET A 55 11.73 -12.57 6.98
N ALA A 56 11.16 -11.80 6.05
CA ALA A 56 10.20 -12.30 5.07
C ALA A 56 10.82 -13.35 4.14
N GLU A 57 12.05 -13.13 3.67
CA GLU A 57 12.78 -14.10 2.83
C GLU A 57 13.14 -15.36 3.62
N LYS A 58 13.72 -15.20 4.82
CA LYS A 58 14.26 -16.32 5.60
C LYS A 58 13.18 -17.19 6.24
N TRP A 59 12.11 -16.58 6.76
CA TRP A 59 11.14 -17.27 7.61
C TRP A 59 9.76 -17.40 6.99
N PHE A 60 9.38 -16.51 6.07
CA PHE A 60 8.06 -16.51 5.43
C PHE A 60 8.10 -16.92 3.95
N GLY A 61 9.27 -17.27 3.43
CA GLY A 61 9.42 -17.82 2.08
C GLY A 61 9.13 -16.81 0.98
N LEU A 62 9.34 -15.52 1.24
CA LEU A 62 9.23 -14.48 0.22
C LEU A 62 10.18 -14.78 -0.94
N LYS A 63 9.65 -14.77 -2.17
CA LYS A 63 10.42 -14.98 -3.39
C LYS A 63 10.34 -13.74 -4.25
N THR A 64 11.48 -13.25 -4.71
CA THR A 64 11.58 -12.15 -5.67
C THR A 64 12.02 -12.68 -7.03
N ASP A 65 11.53 -12.05 -8.10
CA ASP A 65 11.86 -12.33 -9.50
C ASP A 65 11.49 -11.11 -10.37
N GLU A 66 11.49 -11.25 -11.70
CA GLU A 66 11.18 -10.13 -12.60
C GLU A 66 9.77 -9.55 -12.46
N ARG A 67 8.86 -10.24 -11.75
CA ARG A 67 7.48 -9.79 -11.51
C ARG A 67 7.19 -9.45 -10.05
N HIS A 68 8.14 -9.70 -9.14
CA HIS A 68 7.98 -9.40 -7.73
C HIS A 68 9.29 -8.85 -7.17
N GLU A 69 9.35 -7.53 -7.05
CA GLU A 69 10.53 -6.80 -6.62
C GLU A 69 10.31 -6.21 -5.22
N VAL A 70 11.34 -6.26 -4.39
CA VAL A 70 11.37 -5.59 -3.09
C VAL A 70 12.49 -4.55 -3.09
N ILE A 71 12.13 -3.29 -2.89
CA ILE A 71 13.02 -2.14 -2.92
C ILE A 71 13.19 -1.62 -1.49
N LEU A 72 14.44 -1.65 -1.00
CA LEU A 72 14.81 -1.05 0.28
C LEU A 72 14.93 0.48 0.14
N MET A 73 13.86 1.21 0.43
CA MET A 73 13.80 2.68 0.26
C MET A 73 12.72 3.31 1.15
N ASP A 74 12.86 4.62 1.41
CA ASP A 74 11.75 5.41 1.95
C ASP A 74 10.58 5.46 0.94
N GLY A 75 9.39 5.01 1.36
CA GLY A 75 8.23 4.91 0.49
C GLY A 75 7.70 6.25 -0.02
N ALA A 76 7.78 7.33 0.76
CA ALA A 76 7.37 8.65 0.31
C ALA A 76 8.32 9.19 -0.77
N LYS A 77 9.63 8.93 -0.59
CA LYS A 77 10.64 9.25 -1.61
C LYS A 77 10.45 8.43 -2.89
N TYR A 78 10.17 7.13 -2.77
CA TYR A 78 9.87 6.30 -3.94
C TYR A 78 8.66 6.81 -4.72
N VAL A 79 7.58 7.16 -4.01
CA VAL A 79 6.36 7.72 -4.61
C VAL A 79 6.65 9.01 -5.37
N GLU A 80 7.48 9.90 -4.81
CA GLU A 80 7.91 11.13 -5.48
C GLU A 80 8.68 10.82 -6.78
N GLU A 81 9.70 9.96 -6.71
CA GLU A 81 10.53 9.62 -7.87
C GLU A 81 9.73 8.90 -8.97
N ALA A 82 8.86 7.96 -8.59
CA ALA A 82 8.00 7.24 -9.52
C ALA A 82 7.01 8.18 -10.22
N ALA A 83 6.42 9.12 -9.48
CA ALA A 83 5.52 10.13 -10.04
C ALA A 83 6.25 11.08 -11.02
N GLN A 84 7.49 11.47 -10.72
CA GLN A 84 8.33 12.27 -11.62
C GLN A 84 8.71 11.52 -12.90
N LYS A 85 8.93 10.21 -12.81
CA LYS A 85 9.20 9.32 -13.96
C LYS A 85 7.96 9.04 -14.81
N GLY A 86 6.77 9.43 -14.34
CA GLY A 86 5.50 9.13 -15.02
C GLY A 86 5.13 7.65 -14.95
N GLU A 87 5.54 6.95 -13.90
CA GLU A 87 5.12 5.58 -13.64
C GLU A 87 3.63 5.50 -13.31
N ASN A 88 3.06 4.29 -13.41
CA ASN A 88 1.65 4.05 -13.19
C ASN A 88 1.39 2.68 -12.54
N PHE A 89 0.41 2.64 -11.64
CA PHE A 89 -0.02 1.45 -10.92
C PHE A 89 -1.54 1.32 -10.98
N ASP A 90 -2.02 0.08 -11.12
CA ASP A 90 -3.44 -0.23 -11.06
C ASP A 90 -3.92 -0.29 -9.60
N SER A 91 -3.02 -0.65 -8.68
CA SER A 91 -3.30 -0.65 -7.25
C SER A 91 -2.12 -0.18 -6.43
N ILE A 92 -2.42 0.58 -5.38
CA ILE A 92 -1.46 0.93 -4.34
C ILE A 92 -1.99 0.41 -3.01
N PHE A 93 -1.19 -0.42 -2.34
CA PHE A 93 -1.39 -0.79 -0.94
C PHE A 93 -0.56 0.12 -0.06
N LEU A 94 -1.20 0.80 0.87
CA LEU A 94 -0.56 1.65 1.86
C LEU A 94 -0.69 1.02 3.25
N ASP A 95 0.36 0.31 3.66
CA ASP A 95 0.50 -0.39 4.93
C ASP A 95 1.86 -0.08 5.59
N ALA A 96 2.24 1.20 5.53
CA ALA A 96 3.50 1.68 6.07
C ALA A 96 3.30 2.19 7.51
N CYS A 97 3.40 1.27 8.46
CA CYS A 97 3.17 1.53 9.87
C CYS A 97 4.45 1.87 10.64
N PHE A 98 4.35 2.75 11.63
CA PHE A 98 5.43 2.96 12.59
C PHE A 98 4.88 2.85 14.02
N LEU A 99 5.41 1.89 14.79
CA LEU A 99 5.01 1.67 16.17
C LEU A 99 5.64 2.74 17.06
N ASN A 100 4.94 3.86 17.20
CA ASN A 100 5.23 4.91 18.17
C ASN A 100 4.01 5.15 19.05
N THR A 101 4.17 5.08 20.36
CA THR A 101 3.07 5.27 21.32
C THR A 101 2.61 6.73 21.44
N ASP A 102 3.37 7.67 20.88
CA ASP A 102 3.10 9.11 21.02
C ASP A 102 2.33 9.70 19.83
N VAL A 103 1.94 8.89 18.83
CA VAL A 103 1.18 9.35 17.66
C VAL A 103 -0.26 8.86 17.71
N ASP A 104 -1.20 9.61 17.14
CA ASP A 104 -2.62 9.21 17.12
C ASP A 104 -2.91 8.06 16.14
N LEU A 105 -2.10 7.96 15.08
CA LEU A 105 -2.27 7.01 13.98
C LEU A 105 -0.98 6.22 13.76
N LEU A 106 -1.06 4.90 13.89
CA LEU A 106 0.05 3.96 13.68
C LEU A 106 0.22 3.63 12.20
N CYS A 107 -0.90 3.46 11.49
CA CYS A 107 -0.93 3.12 10.06
C CYS A 107 -1.96 3.98 9.31
N PRO A 108 -1.61 4.57 8.16
CA PRO A 108 -0.26 4.77 7.70
C PRO A 108 0.49 5.81 8.54
N THR A 109 1.80 5.81 8.45
CA THR A 109 2.65 6.86 9.03
C THR A 109 2.26 8.22 8.45
N ALA A 110 2.25 9.26 9.28
CA ALA A 110 1.76 10.60 8.93
C ALA A 110 2.40 11.23 7.68
N VAL A 111 3.61 10.81 7.28
CA VAL A 111 4.26 11.26 6.04
C VAL A 111 3.41 10.98 4.80
N PHE A 112 2.71 9.84 4.76
CA PHE A 112 1.85 9.45 3.63
C PHE A 112 0.52 10.21 3.59
N LEU A 113 0.22 10.99 4.66
CA LEU A 113 -0.97 11.84 4.74
C LEU A 113 -0.69 13.29 4.33
N LYS A 114 0.55 13.61 3.96
CA LYS A 114 0.89 14.95 3.44
C LYS A 114 0.32 15.13 2.04
N THR A 115 -0.13 16.35 1.75
CA THR A 115 -0.82 16.70 0.50
C THR A 115 0.00 16.36 -0.74
N ASP A 116 1.29 16.65 -0.74
CA ASP A 116 2.23 16.36 -1.83
C ASP A 116 2.38 14.85 -2.09
N VAL A 117 2.48 14.05 -1.04
CA VAL A 117 2.56 12.58 -1.16
C VAL A 117 1.25 12.01 -1.70
N ILE A 118 0.10 12.47 -1.20
CA ILE A 118 -1.21 12.05 -1.70
C ILE A 118 -1.41 12.43 -3.17
N GLU A 119 -0.97 13.64 -3.56
CA GLU A 119 -1.02 14.07 -4.96
C GLU A 119 -0.18 13.17 -5.86
N ASN A 120 1.00 12.75 -5.41
CA ASN A 120 1.83 11.81 -6.16
C ASN A 120 1.22 10.40 -6.21
N ILE A 121 0.65 9.90 -5.11
CA ILE A 121 -0.12 8.63 -5.10
C ILE A 121 -1.28 8.70 -6.11
N ALA A 122 -2.03 9.81 -6.14
CA ALA A 122 -3.13 10.00 -7.09
C ALA A 122 -2.64 10.00 -8.55
N LYS A 123 -1.50 10.65 -8.85
CA LYS A 123 -0.87 10.61 -10.19
C LYS A 123 -0.49 9.18 -10.60
N LEU A 124 0.09 8.42 -9.67
CA LEU A 124 0.49 7.03 -9.90
C LEU A 124 -0.70 6.11 -10.19
N LEU A 125 -1.86 6.34 -9.57
CA LEU A 125 -3.08 5.54 -9.79
C LEU A 125 -3.84 5.93 -11.06
N GLY A 126 -3.76 7.20 -11.46
CA GLY A 126 -4.60 7.76 -12.52
C GLY A 126 -6.10 7.60 -12.23
N ASN A 127 -6.92 7.59 -13.28
CA ASN A 127 -8.38 7.69 -13.14
C ASN A 127 -9.08 6.36 -12.74
N ARG A 128 -8.38 5.22 -12.85
CA ARG A 128 -8.97 3.88 -12.66
C ARG A 128 -8.26 3.07 -11.57
N GLY A 129 -7.14 3.56 -11.05
CA GLY A 129 -6.41 2.86 -10.01
C GLY A 129 -7.14 2.88 -8.68
N VAL A 130 -6.83 1.89 -7.84
CA VAL A 130 -7.41 1.76 -6.50
C VAL A 130 -6.34 1.93 -5.42
N LEU A 131 -6.66 2.77 -4.44
CA LEU A 131 -5.87 2.91 -3.22
C LEU A 131 -6.50 2.06 -2.12
N VAL A 132 -5.74 1.13 -1.57
CA VAL A 132 -6.13 0.33 -0.40
C VAL A 132 -5.24 0.74 0.76
N ILE A 133 -5.85 1.24 1.84
CA ILE A 133 -5.11 1.79 2.98
C ILE A 133 -5.45 0.97 4.22
N ASN A 134 -4.41 0.51 4.93
CA ASN A 134 -4.58 0.02 6.28
C ASN A 134 -4.61 1.19 7.26
N VAL A 135 -5.69 1.33 8.03
CA VAL A 135 -5.85 2.41 9.01
C VAL A 135 -5.86 1.81 10.40
N LEU A 136 -4.79 2.06 11.16
CA LEU A 136 -4.64 1.57 12.52
C LEU A 136 -4.46 2.76 13.48
N PRO A 137 -5.47 3.09 14.30
CA PRO A 137 -5.35 4.10 15.34
C PRO A 137 -4.53 3.60 16.54
N ASN A 138 -3.90 4.51 17.27
CA ASN A 138 -3.10 4.16 18.48
C ASN A 138 -3.93 4.21 19.78
N LYS A 139 -5.07 4.93 19.80
CA LYS A 139 -5.95 5.11 20.98
C LYS A 139 -7.43 5.09 20.58
N ASP A 140 -8.31 4.71 21.53
CA ASP A 140 -9.78 4.86 21.49
C ASP A 140 -10.20 6.34 21.53
N ASP A 141 -9.59 7.21 20.72
CA ASP A 141 -9.90 8.62 20.73
C ASP A 141 -11.01 8.94 19.71
N SER A 142 -12.02 9.64 20.23
CA SER A 142 -13.22 10.17 19.58
C SER A 142 -12.99 11.05 18.34
N ASN A 143 -11.74 11.43 18.06
CA ASN A 143 -11.33 12.13 16.85
C ASN A 143 -11.06 11.13 15.72
N ASP A 144 -12.14 10.64 15.14
CA ASP A 144 -12.20 9.65 14.07
C ASP A 144 -11.01 9.76 13.07
N PRO A 145 -9.97 8.93 13.23
CA PRO A 145 -8.83 8.92 12.32
C PRO A 145 -9.25 8.51 10.92
N LEU A 146 -10.37 7.77 10.77
CA LEU A 146 -10.97 7.54 9.46
C LEU A 146 -11.48 8.83 8.85
N ASN A 147 -12.09 9.76 9.59
CA ASN A 147 -12.50 11.04 9.01
C ASN A 147 -11.30 11.82 8.47
N LYS A 148 -10.15 11.81 9.15
CA LYS A 148 -8.94 12.47 8.62
C LYS A 148 -8.46 11.83 7.32
N VAL A 149 -8.35 10.50 7.28
CA VAL A 149 -7.93 9.76 6.09
C VAL A 149 -8.96 9.92 4.96
N THR A 150 -10.24 9.72 5.27
CA THR A 150 -11.36 9.82 4.32
C THR A 150 -11.48 11.24 3.76
N LEU A 151 -11.38 12.29 4.58
CA LEU A 151 -11.47 13.67 4.09
C LEU A 151 -10.27 14.04 3.20
N CYS A 152 -9.09 13.56 3.55
CA CYS A 152 -7.88 13.77 2.74
C CYS A 152 -7.97 13.07 1.39
N VAL A 153 -8.55 11.87 1.34
CA VAL A 153 -8.66 11.09 0.11
C VAL A 153 -9.91 11.47 -0.72
N ALA A 154 -11.04 11.75 -0.07
CA ALA A 154 -12.32 12.10 -0.73
C ALA A 154 -12.29 13.47 -1.40
N THR A 155 -11.50 14.43 -0.90
CA THR A 155 -11.32 15.73 -1.55
C THR A 155 -10.61 15.66 -2.89
N ARG A 156 -10.04 14.50 -3.27
CA ARG A 156 -9.16 14.33 -4.44
C ARG A 156 -9.64 13.31 -5.47
N GLN A 157 -10.92 12.90 -5.42
CA GLN A 157 -11.58 12.11 -6.48
C GLN A 157 -10.92 10.74 -6.78
N MET A 158 -10.41 10.04 -5.74
CA MET A 158 -9.98 8.63 -5.91
C MET A 158 -11.19 7.72 -6.09
N THR A 159 -11.16 6.89 -7.13
CA THR A 159 -12.33 6.15 -7.66
C THR A 159 -12.81 5.03 -6.73
N THR A 160 -11.92 4.50 -5.87
CA THR A 160 -12.28 3.57 -4.79
C THR A 160 -11.20 3.63 -3.71
N VAL A 161 -11.60 3.95 -2.48
CA VAL A 161 -10.78 3.83 -1.28
C VAL A 161 -11.36 2.67 -0.50
N SER A 162 -10.60 1.60 -0.34
CA SER A 162 -10.98 0.61 0.66
C SER A 162 -10.18 0.79 1.93
N ILE A 163 -10.91 1.06 3.01
CA ILE A 163 -10.37 1.26 4.35
C ILE A 163 -10.72 0.00 5.15
N ARG A 164 -9.70 -0.79 5.50
CA ARG A 164 -9.86 -1.88 6.47
C ARG A 164 -9.47 -1.36 7.85
N ILE A 165 -10.41 -1.44 8.79
CA ILE A 165 -10.17 -1.12 10.20
C ILE A 165 -9.89 -2.44 10.92
N GLU A 166 -8.71 -2.59 11.50
CA GLU A 166 -8.41 -3.68 12.43
C GLU A 166 -8.64 -3.20 13.87
N CYS A 167 -9.81 -3.51 14.43
CA CYS A 167 -10.06 -3.37 15.86
C CYS A 167 -9.42 -4.55 16.61
N ARG A 168 -8.71 -4.27 17.71
CA ARG A 168 -8.19 -5.29 18.62
C ARG A 168 -9.29 -5.90 19.49
#